data_AF-A0A7C2BLF0-F1
#
_entry.id   AF-A0A7C2BLF0-F1
#
_cell.length_a   1.000
_cell.length_b   1.000
_cell.length_c   1.000
_cell.angle_alpha   90.00
_cell.angle_beta   90.00
_cell.angle_gamma   90.00
#
_symmetry.space_group_name_H-M   'P 1'
#
loop_
_entity.id
_entity.type
_entity.pdbx_description
1 polymer ?
#
loop_
_entity_poly.entity_id
_entity_poly.type
_entity_poly.pdbx_seq_one_letter_code
_entity_poly.pdbx_strand_id
1 'polypeptide(L)'
;MKFIVKLNQLNPVETGDGLLKLRVYNLVNEDWFEVEQEVSGSSIMDRMLEVAQNTIVKHKPENNYLFVTVESPGLLLTLGEGEAVSSETIISPKPTTLKAIRLYKLDPEGKPVMVHEYKPPGEVFVYDGFISIPATISYDFIVVETSEDLRPIFPNEIVLPPVKESVKTRKRKRKSARRRARKALSSAKKQAKKKSKKKKTRKR
;
A
#
# COMPACT_ATOMS: atom_id res chain seq x y z
N MET A 1 13.20 32.33 10.46
CA MET A 1 13.78 31.54 9.34
C MET A 1 12.70 31.30 8.32
N LYS A 2 13.05 31.34 7.04
CA LYS A 2 12.13 31.07 5.94
C LYS A 2 12.29 29.62 5.48
N PHE A 3 11.17 28.94 5.30
CA PHE A 3 11.08 27.63 4.66
C PHE A 3 10.32 27.77 3.35
N ILE A 4 10.81 27.08 2.32
CA ILE A 4 10.06 26.92 1.07
C ILE A 4 9.33 25.58 1.18
N VAL A 5 8.02 25.60 0.99
CA VAL A 5 7.19 24.40 1.03
C VAL A 5 6.67 24.13 -0.37
N LYS A 6 6.96 22.93 -0.88
CA LYS A 6 6.41 22.38 -2.11
C LYS A 6 5.40 21.30 -1.76
N LEU A 7 4.24 21.33 -2.42
CA LEU A 7 3.18 20.35 -2.28
C LEU A 7 2.92 19.71 -3.64
N ASN A 8 2.98 18.38 -3.69
CA ASN A 8 2.68 17.58 -4.87
C ASN A 8 1.54 16.60 -4.56
N GLN A 9 0.43 16.73 -5.26
CA GLN A 9 -0.67 15.77 -5.20
C GLN A 9 -0.59 14.82 -6.40
N LEU A 10 -0.46 13.54 -6.08
CA LEU A 10 -0.26 12.46 -7.02
C LEU A 10 -1.48 11.54 -7.00
N ASN A 11 -2.17 11.39 -8.13
CA ASN A 11 -3.32 10.49 -8.24
C ASN A 11 -2.88 9.18 -8.93
N PRO A 12 -3.14 8.02 -8.33
CA PRO A 12 -2.84 6.73 -8.96
C PRO A 12 -3.65 6.52 -10.23
N VAL A 13 -2.97 6.20 -11.31
CA VAL A 13 -3.57 5.85 -12.61
C VAL A 13 -2.93 4.57 -13.12
N GLU A 14 -3.75 3.68 -13.67
CA GLU A 14 -3.24 2.51 -14.37
C GLU A 14 -2.89 2.90 -15.81
N THR A 15 -1.68 2.58 -16.22
CA THR A 15 -1.21 2.80 -17.58
C THR A 15 -0.52 1.53 -18.09
N GLY A 16 -0.19 1.52 -19.37
CA GLY A 16 0.44 0.37 -19.99
C GLY A 16 0.08 0.23 -21.46
N ASP A 17 0.52 -0.90 -22.00
CA ASP A 17 0.17 -1.39 -23.32
C ASP A 17 -0.42 -2.80 -23.21
N GLY A 18 -0.61 -3.49 -24.35
CA GLY A 18 -1.13 -4.87 -24.34
C GLY A 18 -0.21 -5.89 -23.68
N LEU A 19 1.02 -5.52 -23.34
CA LEU A 19 2.13 -6.39 -22.93
C LEU A 19 2.68 -6.04 -21.53
N LEU A 20 2.33 -4.88 -20.99
CA LEU A 20 2.74 -4.39 -19.69
C LEU A 20 1.62 -3.52 -19.13
N LYS A 21 1.19 -3.80 -17.91
CA LYS A 21 0.30 -2.93 -17.14
C LYS A 21 0.96 -2.52 -15.85
N LEU A 22 0.89 -1.26 -15.49
CA LEU A 22 1.48 -0.75 -14.26
C LEU A 22 0.63 0.35 -13.63
N ARG A 23 0.83 0.54 -12.33
CA ARG A 23 0.38 1.74 -11.64
C ARG A 23 1.44 2.83 -11.75
N VAL A 24 1.00 4.01 -12.18
CA VAL A 24 1.77 5.25 -12.18
C VAL A 24 0.96 6.32 -11.46
N TYR A 25 1.54 7.51 -11.32
CA TYR A 25 0.92 8.64 -10.68
C TYR A 25 0.94 9.85 -11.59
N ASN A 26 -0.22 10.49 -11.74
CA ASN A 26 -0.31 11.79 -12.42
C ASN A 26 -0.24 12.90 -11.38
N LEU A 27 0.50 13.97 -11.71
CA LEU A 27 0.50 15.19 -10.92
C LEU A 27 -0.83 15.93 -11.15
N VAL A 28 -1.64 16.00 -10.11
CA VAL A 28 -2.96 16.66 -10.14
C VAL A 28 -2.86 18.11 -9.70
N ASN A 29 -2.02 18.37 -8.71
CA ASN A 29 -1.82 19.69 -8.17
C ASN A 29 -0.38 19.84 -7.70
N GLU A 30 0.20 21.00 -8.00
CA GLU A 30 1.51 21.43 -7.53
C GLU A 30 1.36 22.84 -6.98
N ASP A 31 1.75 23.03 -5.72
CA ASP A 31 1.68 24.32 -5.05
C ASP A 31 2.98 24.61 -4.29
N TRP A 32 3.32 25.89 -4.20
CA TRP A 32 4.55 26.37 -3.60
C TRP A 32 4.29 27.63 -2.78
N PHE A 33 4.75 27.63 -1.53
CA PHE A 33 4.60 28.80 -0.66
C PHE A 33 5.74 28.90 0.36
N GLU A 34 5.98 30.13 0.80
CA GLU A 34 6.94 30.41 1.87
C GLU A 34 6.26 30.35 3.24
N VAL A 35 6.97 29.80 4.23
CA VAL A 35 6.56 29.82 5.63
C VAL A 35 7.67 30.43 6.46
N GLU A 36 7.36 31.53 7.16
CA GLU A 36 8.24 32.10 8.17
C GLU A 36 7.97 31.46 9.53
N GLN A 37 9.04 30.98 10.18
CA GLN A 37 8.99 30.47 11.55
C GLN A 37 10.13 31.01 12.39
N GLU A 38 9.85 31.26 13.67
CA GLU A 38 10.88 31.54 14.66
C GLU A 38 11.60 30.26 15.06
N VAL A 39 12.91 30.22 14.84
CA VAL A 39 13.76 29.09 15.25
C VAL A 39 14.28 29.38 16.65
N SER A 40 13.40 29.29 17.64
CA SER A 40 13.79 29.37 19.05
C SER A 40 13.59 28.02 19.74
N GLY A 41 14.62 27.55 20.43
CA GLY A 41 14.58 26.39 21.35
C GLY A 41 14.41 24.99 20.75
N SER A 42 14.35 24.83 19.43
CA SER A 42 14.13 23.54 18.73
C SER A 42 15.04 23.42 17.50
N SER A 43 15.34 22.19 17.08
CA SER A 43 16.17 22.00 15.89
C SER A 43 15.41 22.43 14.63
N ILE A 44 16.15 22.90 13.61
CA ILE A 44 15.56 23.29 12.32
C ILE A 44 14.77 22.12 11.70
N MET A 45 15.27 20.88 11.87
CA MET A 45 14.61 19.67 11.37
C MET A 45 13.26 19.43 12.04
N ASP A 46 13.14 19.65 13.36
CA ASP A 46 11.86 19.49 14.06
C ASP A 46 10.81 20.48 13.54
N ARG A 47 11.24 21.71 13.21
CA ARG A 47 10.36 22.72 12.61
C ARG A 47 9.98 22.39 11.18
N MET A 48 10.92 21.91 10.38
CA MET A 48 10.61 21.43 9.02
C MET A 48 9.60 20.27 9.08
N LEU A 49 9.76 19.35 10.04
CA LEU A 49 8.83 18.25 10.26
C LEU A 49 7.44 18.76 10.66
N GLU A 50 7.37 19.71 11.58
CA GLU A 50 6.12 20.35 12.01
C GLU A 50 5.40 21.04 10.84
N VAL A 51 6.13 21.82 10.03
CA VAL A 51 5.59 22.49 8.84
C VAL A 51 5.07 21.47 7.83
N ALA A 52 5.83 20.41 7.56
CA ALA A 52 5.44 19.36 6.63
C ALA A 52 4.16 18.64 7.10
N GLN A 53 4.12 18.21 8.36
CA GLN A 53 2.97 17.51 8.95
C GLN A 53 1.71 18.39 8.95
N ASN A 54 1.82 19.65 9.38
CA ASN A 54 0.70 20.57 9.37
C ASN A 54 0.16 20.82 7.95
N THR A 55 1.06 20.87 6.96
CA THR A 55 0.68 21.02 5.56
C THR A 55 -0.06 19.78 5.05
N ILE A 56 0.40 18.59 5.41
CA ILE A 56 -0.26 17.33 5.06
C ILE A 56 -1.68 17.26 5.64
N VAL A 57 -1.83 17.56 6.93
CA VAL A 57 -3.14 17.55 7.60
C VAL A 57 -4.12 18.53 6.98
N LYS A 58 -3.65 19.71 6.56
CA LYS A 58 -4.50 20.74 5.91
C LYS A 58 -4.97 20.31 4.52
N HIS A 59 -4.14 19.58 3.78
CA HIS A 59 -4.42 19.18 2.39
C HIS A 59 -4.71 17.68 2.28
N LYS A 60 -5.24 17.09 3.37
CA LYS A 60 -5.40 15.65 3.54
C LYS A 60 -5.90 14.99 2.25
N PRO A 61 -5.17 14.01 1.70
CA PRO A 61 -5.57 13.40 0.45
C PRO A 61 -6.79 12.51 0.66
N GLU A 62 -7.75 12.57 -0.26
CA GLU A 62 -8.76 11.54 -0.46
C GLU A 62 -8.32 10.69 -1.66
N ASN A 63 -8.06 9.39 -1.46
CA ASN A 63 -7.62 8.44 -2.50
C ASN A 63 -6.37 8.83 -3.33
N ASN A 64 -5.59 9.81 -2.87
CA ASN A 64 -4.39 10.30 -3.54
C ASN A 64 -3.16 10.16 -2.64
N TYR A 65 -1.97 10.32 -3.22
CA TYR A 65 -0.76 10.56 -2.47
C TYR A 65 -0.49 12.06 -2.40
N LEU A 66 -0.06 12.52 -1.24
CA LEU A 66 0.38 13.88 -1.00
C LEU A 66 1.84 13.84 -0.56
N PHE A 67 2.71 14.51 -1.31
CA PHE A 67 4.10 14.71 -0.94
C PHE A 67 4.33 16.17 -0.61
N VAL A 68 4.85 16.42 0.58
CA VAL A 68 5.24 17.76 1.04
C VAL A 68 6.75 17.78 1.21
N THR A 69 7.40 18.65 0.43
CA THR A 69 8.82 18.91 0.53
C THR A 69 9.02 20.27 1.19
N VAL A 70 9.77 20.28 2.31
CA VAL A 70 10.16 21.51 3.00
C VAL A 70 11.65 21.68 2.77
N GLU A 71 12.02 22.84 2.23
CA GLU A 71 13.40 23.21 1.94
C GLU A 71 13.84 24.37 2.84
N SER A 72 15.06 24.27 3.32
CA SER A 72 15.77 25.33 4.02
C SER A 72 17.25 25.29 3.59
N PRO A 73 18.04 26.36 3.79
CA PRO A 73 19.44 26.38 3.39
C PRO A 73 20.22 25.15 3.90
N GLY A 74 20.62 24.28 2.97
CA GLY A 74 21.39 23.06 3.25
C GLY A 74 20.58 21.86 3.79
N LEU A 75 19.25 21.96 3.90
CA LEU A 75 18.39 20.87 4.38
C LEU A 75 17.14 20.70 3.50
N LEU A 76 16.83 19.45 3.19
CA LEU A 76 15.63 19.06 2.44
C LEU A 76 14.91 17.94 3.20
N LEU A 77 13.64 18.16 3.53
CA LEU A 77 12.77 17.15 4.12
C LEU A 77 11.63 16.87 3.15
N THR A 78 11.33 15.60 2.89
CA THR A 78 10.14 15.20 2.13
C THR A 78 9.34 14.19 2.93
N LEU A 79 8.07 14.48 3.15
CA LEU A 79 7.10 13.56 3.76
C LEU A 79 6.02 13.22 2.74
N GLY A 80 5.64 11.94 2.69
CA GLY A 80 4.52 11.46 1.89
C GLY A 80 3.44 10.88 2.79
N GLU A 81 2.17 11.20 2.51
CA GLU A 81 1.01 10.49 3.04
C GLU A 81 0.14 10.00 1.88
N GLY A 82 -0.28 8.75 1.93
CA GLY A 82 -1.14 8.16 0.92
C GLY A 82 -1.92 6.99 1.49
N GLU A 83 -3.06 6.68 0.88
CA GLU A 83 -3.91 5.58 1.30
C GLU A 83 -3.53 4.31 0.54
N ALA A 84 -2.61 3.53 1.11
CA ALA A 84 -2.21 2.25 0.53
C ALA A 84 -3.28 1.17 0.81
N VAL A 85 -3.99 0.73 -0.22
CA VAL A 85 -5.01 -0.33 -0.12
C VAL A 85 -4.38 -1.71 0.09
N SER A 86 -3.14 -1.91 -0.37
CA SER A 86 -2.39 -3.17 -0.27
C SER A 86 -0.88 -2.96 -0.20
N SER A 87 -0.15 -3.97 0.27
CA SER A 87 1.31 -4.02 0.16
C SER A 87 1.70 -4.13 -1.31
N GLU A 88 2.29 -3.07 -1.87
CA GLU A 88 2.69 -2.97 -3.27
C GLU A 88 4.21 -3.00 -3.42
N THR A 89 4.67 -3.21 -4.66
CA THR A 89 6.11 -3.20 -4.96
C THR A 89 6.56 -1.75 -4.93
N ILE A 90 7.57 -1.43 -4.13
CA ILE A 90 8.24 -0.14 -4.24
C ILE A 90 9.02 -0.18 -5.56
N ILE A 91 8.63 0.61 -6.55
CA ILE A 91 9.27 0.75 -7.86
C ILE A 91 10.39 1.79 -7.77
N SER A 92 10.15 2.90 -7.09
CA SER A 92 11.13 3.95 -6.81
C SER A 92 11.06 4.34 -5.33
N PRO A 93 12.21 4.61 -4.65
CA PRO A 93 12.21 5.03 -3.25
C PRO A 93 11.59 6.41 -3.02
N LYS A 94 11.45 7.23 -4.07
CA LYS A 94 10.78 8.53 -4.07
C LYS A 94 9.92 8.65 -5.33
N PRO A 95 8.86 9.47 -5.33
CA PRO A 95 8.12 9.74 -6.56
C PRO A 95 9.00 10.45 -7.58
N THR A 96 9.24 9.77 -8.70
CA THR A 96 10.15 10.25 -9.74
C THR A 96 9.53 10.03 -11.11
N THR A 97 9.83 10.91 -12.07
CA THR A 97 9.29 10.81 -13.43
C THR A 97 9.78 9.53 -14.12
N LEU A 98 8.86 8.75 -14.67
CA LEU A 98 9.16 7.53 -15.43
C LEU A 98 9.52 7.90 -16.87
N LYS A 99 10.70 7.46 -17.33
CA LYS A 99 11.11 7.60 -18.73
C LYS A 99 10.77 6.37 -19.56
N ALA A 100 11.09 5.17 -19.05
CA ALA A 100 10.86 3.93 -19.75
C ALA A 100 10.84 2.72 -18.82
N ILE A 101 10.19 1.65 -19.26
CA ILE A 101 10.29 0.31 -18.66
C ILE A 101 10.77 -0.65 -19.74
N ARG A 102 11.85 -1.35 -19.48
CA ARG A 102 12.45 -2.31 -20.41
C ARG A 102 12.44 -3.70 -19.83
N LEU A 103 11.94 -4.66 -20.60
CA LEU A 103 12.00 -6.07 -20.26
C LEU A 103 13.21 -6.70 -20.95
N TYR A 104 14.03 -7.41 -20.18
CA TYR A 104 15.21 -8.09 -20.69
C TYR A 104 15.13 -9.59 -20.47
N LYS A 105 15.70 -10.33 -21.42
CA LYS A 105 15.95 -11.77 -21.33
C LYS A 105 17.42 -12.02 -21.56
N LEU A 106 18.01 -12.93 -20.80
CA LEU A 106 19.39 -13.34 -20.94
C LEU A 106 19.48 -14.37 -22.06
N ASP A 107 20.39 -14.12 -22.99
CA ASP A 107 20.81 -15.09 -24.00
C ASP A 107 21.57 -16.26 -23.36
N PRO A 108 21.83 -17.35 -24.09
CA PRO A 108 22.65 -18.47 -23.59
C PRO A 108 24.05 -18.07 -23.11
N GLU A 109 24.58 -16.96 -23.60
CA GLU A 109 25.86 -16.36 -23.18
C GLU A 109 25.74 -15.46 -21.93
N GLY A 110 24.53 -15.29 -21.38
CA GLY A 110 24.25 -14.41 -20.25
C GLY A 110 24.17 -12.93 -20.60
N LYS A 111 24.07 -12.57 -21.89
CA LYS A 111 23.93 -11.17 -22.34
C LYS A 111 22.45 -10.76 -22.33
N PRO A 112 22.12 -9.56 -21.83
CA PRO A 112 20.74 -9.09 -21.80
C PRO A 112 20.29 -8.61 -23.18
N VAL A 113 19.23 -9.23 -23.69
CA VAL A 113 18.50 -8.84 -24.91
C VAL A 113 17.19 -8.20 -24.53
N MET A 114 16.91 -7.03 -25.10
CA MET A 114 15.66 -6.31 -24.86
C MET A 114 14.51 -7.01 -25.59
N VAL A 115 13.50 -7.43 -24.83
CA VAL A 115 12.31 -8.10 -25.35
C VAL A 115 11.19 -7.10 -25.60
N HIS A 116 11.06 -6.10 -24.74
CA HIS A 116 10.01 -5.10 -24.81
C HIS A 116 10.47 -3.78 -24.21
N GLU A 117 10.00 -2.68 -24.77
CA GLU A 117 10.18 -1.33 -24.23
C GLU A 117 8.82 -0.62 -24.18
N TYR A 118 8.46 -0.15 -23.00
CA TYR A 118 7.31 0.70 -22.78
C TYR A 118 7.78 2.11 -22.43
N LYS A 119 7.23 3.12 -23.13
CA LYS A 119 7.41 4.53 -22.82
C LYS A 119 6.05 5.16 -22.54
N PRO A 120 5.86 5.82 -21.39
CA PRO A 120 4.60 6.47 -21.11
C PRO A 120 4.35 7.61 -22.11
N PRO A 121 3.09 7.82 -22.54
CA PRO A 121 2.73 8.82 -23.55
C PRO A 121 2.81 10.28 -23.04
N GLY A 122 3.12 10.48 -21.76
CA GLY A 122 3.24 11.78 -21.11
C GLY A 122 4.06 11.68 -19.84
N GLU A 123 4.15 12.80 -19.12
CA GLU A 123 4.85 12.85 -17.85
C GLU A 123 4.04 12.13 -16.76
N VAL A 124 4.59 11.03 -16.26
CA VAL A 124 3.99 10.23 -15.19
C VAL A 124 5.05 9.92 -14.15
N PHE A 125 4.64 9.84 -12.90
CA PHE A 125 5.52 9.53 -11.77
C PHE A 125 5.39 8.05 -11.38
N VAL A 126 6.48 7.45 -10.91
CA VAL A 126 6.49 6.12 -10.29
C VAL A 126 6.97 6.23 -8.85
N TYR A 127 6.32 5.46 -7.98
CA TYR A 127 6.68 5.35 -6.58
C TYR A 127 6.49 3.90 -6.11
N ASP A 128 5.42 3.59 -5.39
CA ASP A 128 4.93 2.24 -5.13
C ASP A 128 3.85 1.84 -6.14
N GLY A 129 3.71 0.55 -6.41
CA GLY A 129 2.75 0.08 -7.38
C GLY A 129 2.83 -1.40 -7.70
N PHE A 130 2.13 -1.78 -8.76
CA PHE A 130 2.27 -3.09 -9.39
C PHE A 130 2.82 -2.94 -10.80
N ILE A 131 3.54 -3.97 -11.23
CA ILE A 131 3.91 -4.21 -12.62
C ILE A 131 3.37 -5.59 -12.96
N SER A 132 2.46 -5.64 -13.93
CA SER A 132 1.81 -6.86 -14.40
C SER A 132 2.20 -7.10 -15.84
N ILE A 133 2.83 -8.26 -16.09
CA ILE A 133 3.28 -8.69 -17.41
C ILE A 133 2.54 -9.99 -17.74
N PRO A 134 1.84 -10.09 -18.89
CA PRO A 134 1.20 -11.32 -19.31
C PRO A 134 2.21 -12.46 -19.50
N ALA A 135 1.80 -13.70 -19.19
CA ALA A 135 2.65 -14.89 -19.29
C ALA A 135 3.13 -15.23 -20.72
N THR A 136 2.64 -14.52 -21.74
CA THR A 136 3.07 -14.65 -23.12
C THR A 136 4.49 -14.13 -23.36
N ILE A 137 4.99 -13.25 -22.49
CA ILE A 137 6.34 -12.67 -22.60
C ILE A 137 7.29 -13.42 -21.66
N SER A 138 8.37 -13.94 -22.23
CA SER A 138 9.49 -14.49 -21.46
C SER A 138 10.52 -13.39 -21.20
N TYR A 139 10.75 -13.09 -19.92
CA TYR A 139 11.71 -12.12 -19.44
C TYR A 139 12.39 -12.63 -18.17
N ASP A 140 13.61 -12.17 -17.90
CA ASP A 140 14.39 -12.53 -16.71
C ASP A 140 14.43 -11.39 -15.69
N PHE A 141 14.45 -10.13 -16.15
CA PHE A 141 14.38 -8.96 -15.29
C PHE A 141 13.82 -7.74 -16.02
N ILE A 142 13.40 -6.76 -15.23
CA ILE A 142 12.84 -5.48 -15.67
C ILE A 142 13.85 -4.40 -15.34
N VAL A 143 14.02 -3.42 -16.21
CA VAL A 143 14.75 -2.18 -15.89
C VAL A 143 13.77 -1.03 -15.94
N VAL A 144 13.62 -0.36 -14.81
CA VAL A 144 12.84 0.88 -14.69
C VAL A 144 13.80 2.04 -14.82
N GLU A 145 13.60 2.85 -15.86
CA GLU A 145 14.36 4.08 -16.08
C GLU A 145 13.54 5.27 -15.63
N THR A 146 14.04 5.98 -14.63
CA THR A 146 13.45 7.21 -14.12
C THR A 146 14.27 8.43 -14.57
N SER A 147 13.84 9.63 -14.20
CA SER A 147 14.64 10.84 -14.39
C SER A 147 15.93 10.86 -13.56
N GLU A 148 15.96 10.15 -12.43
CA GLU A 148 17.06 10.18 -11.46
C GLU A 148 17.97 8.96 -11.58
N ASP A 149 17.40 7.77 -11.80
CA ASP A 149 18.10 6.51 -11.68
C ASP A 149 17.57 5.40 -12.62
N LEU A 150 18.35 4.32 -12.68
CA LEU A 150 18.03 3.08 -13.37
C LEU A 150 17.97 1.98 -12.34
N ARG A 151 16.80 1.35 -12.20
CA ARG A 151 16.60 0.27 -11.24
C ARG A 151 16.26 -1.04 -11.93
N PRO A 152 17.09 -2.09 -11.78
CA PRO A 152 16.69 -3.44 -12.13
C PRO A 152 15.72 -3.99 -11.07
N ILE A 153 14.66 -4.66 -11.52
CA ILE A 153 13.67 -5.36 -10.71
C ILE A 153 13.59 -6.80 -11.23
N PHE A 154 13.90 -7.76 -10.36
CA PHE A 154 13.75 -9.18 -10.67
C PHE A 154 12.31 -9.64 -10.40
N PRO A 155 11.82 -10.69 -11.08
CA PRO A 155 10.48 -11.24 -10.86
C PRO A 155 10.18 -11.57 -9.39
N ASN A 156 11.21 -11.94 -8.61
CA ASN A 156 11.09 -12.27 -7.20
C ASN A 156 10.91 -11.03 -6.29
N GLU A 157 11.25 -9.84 -6.76
CA GLU A 157 11.07 -8.57 -6.04
C GLU A 157 9.68 -7.97 -6.25
N ILE A 158 8.99 -8.36 -7.33
CA ILE A 158 7.62 -7.95 -7.58
C ILE A 158 6.76 -8.65 -6.52
N VAL A 159 6.19 -7.86 -5.62
CA VAL A 159 5.58 -8.34 -4.38
C VAL A 159 4.42 -9.30 -4.67
N LEU A 160 4.62 -10.50 -4.13
CA LEU A 160 3.65 -11.57 -3.89
C LEU A 160 2.52 -11.06 -2.98
N PRO A 161 1.27 -11.52 -3.17
CA PRO A 161 0.15 -11.12 -2.32
C PRO A 161 0.47 -11.43 -0.85
N PRO A 162 -0.02 -10.60 0.09
CA PRO A 162 0.22 -10.82 1.51
C PRO A 162 -0.19 -12.24 1.88
N VAL A 163 0.67 -12.97 2.59
CA VAL A 163 0.26 -14.18 3.29
C VAL A 163 -0.87 -13.72 4.20
N LYS A 164 -2.10 -14.08 3.84
CA LYS A 164 -3.22 -13.97 4.77
C LYS A 164 -2.83 -14.85 5.95
N GLU A 165 -2.27 -14.27 7.00
CA GLU A 165 -2.50 -14.80 8.31
C GLU A 165 -4.01 -14.80 8.43
N SER A 166 -4.59 -15.98 8.20
CA SER A 166 -5.94 -16.26 8.62
C SER A 166 -5.92 -16.00 10.12
N VAL A 167 -6.26 -14.77 10.52
CA VAL A 167 -6.56 -14.42 11.89
C VAL A 167 -7.69 -15.37 12.22
N LYS A 168 -7.31 -16.48 12.87
CA LYS A 168 -8.20 -17.56 13.21
C LYS A 168 -9.31 -16.91 14.03
N THR A 169 -10.45 -16.71 13.38
CA THR A 169 -11.77 -16.45 13.98
C THR A 169 -12.22 -17.63 14.87
N ARG A 170 -11.28 -18.46 15.37
CA ARG A 170 -11.47 -19.51 16.38
C ARG A 170 -11.87 -18.96 17.75
N LYS A 171 -11.57 -17.70 18.10
CA LYS A 171 -11.99 -17.16 19.42
C LYS A 171 -13.48 -16.83 19.53
N ARG A 172 -14.19 -16.51 18.42
CA ARG A 172 -15.65 -16.25 18.46
C ARG A 172 -16.52 -17.51 18.31
N LYS A 173 -16.08 -18.54 17.57
CA LYS A 173 -16.83 -19.82 17.49
C LYS A 173 -16.79 -20.66 18.79
N ARG A 174 -15.72 -20.57 19.60
CA ARG A 174 -15.66 -21.28 20.91
C ARG A 174 -16.62 -20.72 21.97
N LYS A 175 -16.92 -19.42 21.97
CA LYS A 175 -17.94 -18.84 22.89
C LYS A 175 -19.37 -19.18 22.47
N SER A 176 -19.64 -19.30 21.16
CA SER A 176 -20.95 -19.73 20.63
C SER A 176 -21.28 -21.19 20.95
N ALA A 177 -20.32 -22.11 20.76
CA ALA A 177 -20.51 -23.53 21.07
C ALA A 177 -20.74 -23.79 22.58
N ARG A 178 -20.02 -23.08 23.47
CA ARG A 178 -20.23 -23.19 24.94
C ARG A 178 -21.61 -22.69 25.39
N ARG A 179 -22.19 -21.70 24.72
CA ARG A 179 -23.56 -21.21 25.02
C ARG A 179 -24.64 -22.19 24.56
N ARG A 180 -24.43 -22.91 23.45
CA ARG A 180 -25.39 -23.95 22.98
C ARG A 180 -25.37 -25.21 23.85
N ALA A 181 -24.20 -25.64 24.33
CA ALA A 181 -24.10 -26.78 25.26
C ALA A 181 -24.79 -26.53 26.61
N ARG A 182 -24.75 -25.28 27.14
CA ARG A 182 -25.47 -24.93 28.38
C ARG A 182 -27.00 -24.89 28.25
N LYS A 183 -27.54 -24.65 27.04
CA LYS A 183 -28.99 -24.72 26.79
C LYS A 183 -29.51 -26.16 26.61
N ALA A 184 -28.67 -27.09 26.15
CA ALA A 184 -29.04 -28.51 26.03
C ALA A 184 -29.12 -29.23 27.40
N LEU A 185 -28.30 -28.82 28.37
CA LEU A 185 -28.35 -29.40 29.73
C LEU A 185 -29.55 -28.92 30.55
N SER A 186 -30.11 -27.73 30.27
CA SER A 186 -31.29 -27.23 30.99
C SER A 186 -32.61 -27.80 30.48
N SER A 187 -32.69 -28.23 29.22
CA SER A 187 -33.87 -28.92 28.66
C SER A 187 -33.95 -30.38 29.09
N ALA A 188 -32.81 -31.07 29.27
CA ALA A 188 -32.76 -32.46 29.77
C ALA A 188 -33.25 -32.59 31.23
N LYS A 189 -32.93 -31.62 32.10
CA LYS A 189 -33.40 -31.61 33.51
C LYS A 189 -34.92 -31.35 33.63
N LYS A 190 -35.54 -30.68 32.65
CA LYS A 190 -37.01 -30.47 32.61
C LYS A 190 -37.78 -31.71 32.13
N GLN A 191 -37.19 -32.58 31.30
CA GLN A 191 -37.84 -33.84 30.90
C GLN A 191 -37.75 -34.93 31.98
N ALA A 192 -36.70 -34.95 32.81
CA ALA A 192 -36.61 -35.88 33.94
C ALA A 192 -37.69 -35.67 35.02
N LYS A 193 -38.08 -34.41 35.29
CA LYS A 193 -39.18 -34.10 36.23
C LYS A 193 -40.60 -34.42 35.70
N LYS A 194 -40.79 -34.57 34.38
CA LYS A 194 -42.10 -34.96 33.81
C LYS A 194 -42.32 -36.49 33.80
N LYS A 195 -41.27 -37.32 33.80
CA LYS A 195 -41.40 -38.79 33.88
C LYS A 195 -41.73 -39.30 35.29
N SER A 196 -41.42 -38.56 36.37
CA SER A 196 -41.77 -39.01 37.73
C SER A 196 -43.25 -38.81 38.09
N LYS A 197 -44.01 -37.99 37.35
CA LYS A 197 -45.46 -37.80 37.57
C LYS A 197 -46.37 -38.76 36.79
N LYS A 198 -45.84 -39.51 35.82
CA LYS A 198 -46.64 -40.44 34.98
C LYS A 198 -46.63 -41.91 35.46
N LYS A 199 -45.89 -42.21 36.55
CA LYS A 199 -45.79 -43.57 37.13
C LYS A 199 -46.62 -43.79 38.40
N LYS A 200 -47.47 -42.81 38.78
CA LYS A 200 -48.41 -42.92 39.92
C LYS A 200 -49.87 -43.18 39.54
N THR A 201 -50.16 -43.43 38.26
CA THR A 201 -51.53 -43.65 37.75
C THR A 201 -51.65 -44.88 36.85
N ARG A 202 -50.98 -45.98 37.18
CA ARG A 202 -51.32 -47.32 36.63
C ARG A 202 -50.76 -48.44 37.52
N LYS A 203 -51.61 -48.86 38.45
CA LYS A 203 -51.76 -50.13 39.20
C LYS A 203 -52.38 -49.73 40.56
N ARG A 204 -53.62 -49.98 40.98
CA ARG A 204 -54.59 -51.07 40.74
C ARG A 204 -53.93 -52.40 40.45
#